data_AF-A0A0T6B6E1-F1
#
_entry.id   AF-A0A0T6B6E1-F1
#
_cell.length_a   1.000
_cell.length_b   1.000
_cell.length_c   1.000
_cell.angle_alpha   90.00
_cell.angle_beta   90.00
_cell.angle_gamma   90.00
#
_symmetry.space_group_name_H-M   'P 1'
#
loop_
_entity.id
_entity.type
_entity.pdbx_description
1 polymer ?
#
loop_
_entity_poly.entity_id
_entity_poly.type
_entity_poly.pdbx_seq_one_letter_code
_entity_poly.pdbx_strand_id
1 'polypeptide(L)'
;MLNYLSLITFLSILFLNNAAQIKELQNAHNANTLTTNQLKYVAGLTNTTNFNDLLDNICIPRVVGTDGHNKVHDYIVNQLEGLGWHVEVDSFHERTPIFGDLQFRNIIATPNSKADRYLTLSCHYDSKYFKEFDFEGATDSAVPCALLLNLATVMKKELAEQRNDVDLKFIFFDGEEAFEHWGPRDSIYGARHLAAKYENEFEKSLGATNLERIDVLVLLDLLGAPNPRFVSYFRDTAKW
;
A
#
# COMPACT_ATOMS: atom_id res chain seq x y z
N MET A 1 -35.08 -16.56 -25.88
CA MET A 1 -33.66 -16.94 -25.75
C MET A 1 -32.71 -16.01 -26.51
N LEU A 2 -33.09 -15.41 -27.66
CA LEU A 2 -32.19 -14.51 -28.43
C LEU A 2 -31.86 -13.15 -27.77
N ASN A 3 -32.71 -12.59 -26.89
CA ASN A 3 -32.44 -11.28 -26.27
C ASN A 3 -31.41 -11.31 -25.12
N TYR A 4 -31.27 -12.44 -24.42
CA TYR A 4 -30.31 -12.57 -23.33
C TYR A 4 -28.87 -12.68 -23.84
N LEU A 5 -28.67 -13.42 -24.92
CA LEU A 5 -27.34 -13.58 -25.51
C LEU A 5 -26.83 -12.22 -26.01
N SER A 6 -27.65 -11.46 -26.75
CA SER A 6 -27.29 -10.12 -27.25
C SER A 6 -27.00 -9.10 -26.14
N LEU A 7 -27.73 -9.17 -25.01
CA LEU A 7 -27.51 -8.28 -23.87
C LEU A 7 -26.19 -8.63 -23.15
N ILE A 8 -25.90 -9.93 -22.98
CA ILE A 8 -24.65 -10.41 -22.41
C ILE A 8 -23.46 -10.01 -23.29
N THR A 9 -23.56 -10.16 -24.62
CA THR A 9 -22.49 -9.73 -25.53
C THR A 9 -22.28 -8.23 -25.48
N PHE A 10 -23.35 -7.42 -25.48
CA PHE A 10 -23.25 -5.96 -25.43
C PHE A 10 -22.66 -5.45 -24.11
N LEU A 11 -23.08 -6.04 -22.98
CA LEU A 11 -22.49 -5.77 -21.66
C LEU A 11 -21.00 -6.15 -21.64
N SER A 12 -20.62 -7.33 -22.13
CA SER A 12 -19.21 -7.74 -22.19
C SER A 12 -18.33 -6.82 -23.06
N ILE A 13 -18.87 -6.27 -24.15
CA ILE A 13 -18.15 -5.31 -25.01
C ILE A 13 -17.96 -3.95 -24.31
N LEU A 14 -18.97 -3.47 -23.58
CA LEU A 14 -18.85 -2.24 -22.78
C LEU A 14 -17.82 -2.38 -21.66
N PHE A 15 -17.80 -3.53 -20.96
CA PHE A 15 -16.84 -3.77 -19.88
C PHE A 15 -15.40 -3.92 -20.39
N LEU A 16 -15.18 -4.61 -21.51
CA LEU A 16 -13.85 -4.72 -22.14
C LEU A 16 -13.32 -3.35 -22.60
N ASN A 17 -14.20 -2.45 -23.06
CA ASN A 17 -13.81 -1.10 -23.45
C ASN A 17 -13.32 -0.26 -22.24
N ASN A 18 -13.91 -0.43 -21.06
CA ASN A 18 -13.54 0.39 -19.90
C ASN A 18 -12.24 -0.09 -19.21
N ALA A 19 -11.99 -1.40 -19.11
CA ALA A 19 -10.68 -1.90 -18.63
C ALA A 19 -9.54 -1.49 -19.57
N ALA A 20 -9.76 -1.58 -20.88
CA ALA A 20 -8.82 -1.07 -21.88
C ALA A 20 -8.58 0.45 -21.71
N GLN A 21 -9.61 1.21 -21.37
CA GLN A 21 -9.51 2.65 -21.10
C GLN A 21 -8.64 2.95 -19.87
N ILE A 22 -8.78 2.23 -18.75
CA ILE A 22 -7.90 2.41 -17.57
C ILE A 22 -6.43 2.18 -17.96
N LYS A 23 -6.16 1.12 -18.74
CA LYS A 23 -4.80 0.82 -19.19
C LYS A 23 -4.25 1.88 -20.14
N GLU A 24 -5.08 2.42 -21.02
CA GLU A 24 -4.71 3.55 -21.89
C GLU A 24 -4.38 4.81 -21.08
N LEU A 25 -5.18 5.14 -20.07
CA LEU A 25 -4.95 6.28 -19.18
C LEU A 25 -3.65 6.12 -18.35
N GLN A 26 -3.37 4.92 -17.87
CA GLN A 26 -2.08 4.56 -17.24
C GLN A 26 -0.92 4.73 -18.20
N ASN A 27 -1.13 4.31 -19.46
CA ASN A 27 -0.10 4.39 -20.47
C ASN A 27 0.21 5.84 -20.88
N ALA A 28 -0.82 6.68 -20.93
CA ALA A 28 -0.74 8.09 -21.29
C ALA A 28 -0.34 9.03 -20.13
N HIS A 29 -0.27 8.53 -18.88
CA HIS A 29 0.12 9.34 -17.74
C HIS A 29 1.53 9.93 -17.94
N ASN A 30 1.66 11.22 -17.59
CA ASN A 30 2.93 11.93 -17.59
C ASN A 30 3.03 12.76 -16.32
N ALA A 31 4.17 12.64 -15.62
CA ALA A 31 4.44 13.45 -14.45
C ALA A 31 4.53 14.94 -14.83
N ASN A 32 3.87 15.79 -14.05
CA ASN A 32 4.02 17.24 -14.19
C ASN A 32 5.36 17.66 -13.56
N THR A 33 6.26 18.21 -14.36
CA THR A 33 7.54 18.71 -13.87
C THR A 33 7.33 19.92 -12.96
N LEU A 34 7.85 19.83 -11.74
CA LEU A 34 7.85 20.95 -10.79
C LEU A 34 8.85 22.03 -11.21
N THR A 35 8.45 23.29 -11.10
CA THR A 35 9.37 24.43 -11.21
C THR A 35 10.37 24.43 -10.04
N THR A 36 11.50 25.12 -10.19
CA THR A 36 12.50 25.27 -9.11
C THR A 36 11.89 25.80 -7.80
N ASN A 37 10.92 26.71 -7.87
CA ASN A 37 10.27 27.25 -6.68
C ASN A 37 9.35 26.21 -6.01
N GLN A 38 8.64 25.40 -6.79
CA GLN A 38 7.84 24.29 -6.27
C GLN A 38 8.72 23.19 -5.68
N LEU A 39 9.85 22.87 -6.31
CA LEU A 39 10.83 21.92 -5.76
C LEU A 39 11.39 22.42 -4.42
N LYS A 40 11.76 23.70 -4.32
CA LYS A 40 12.21 24.30 -3.04
C LYS A 40 11.12 24.25 -1.97
N TYR A 41 9.87 24.50 -2.36
CA TYR A 41 8.73 24.40 -1.46
C TYR A 41 8.57 22.98 -0.92
N VAL A 42 8.48 21.97 -1.81
CA VAL A 42 8.33 20.56 -1.42
C VAL A 42 9.54 20.06 -0.62
N ALA A 43 10.77 20.42 -1.00
CA ALA A 43 11.97 20.08 -0.24
C ALA A 43 11.99 20.73 1.16
N GLY A 44 11.24 21.80 1.36
CA GLY A 44 11.06 22.44 2.67
C GLY A 44 9.97 21.78 3.53
N LEU A 45 9.12 20.92 2.96
CA LEU A 45 8.09 20.16 3.69
C LEU A 45 8.74 18.99 4.43
N THR A 46 9.44 19.30 5.51
CA THR A 46 10.07 18.29 6.38
C THR A 46 9.60 18.46 7.82
N ASN A 47 9.46 17.36 8.53
CA ASN A 47 9.12 17.35 9.95
C ASN A 47 9.83 16.18 10.64
N THR A 48 11.07 16.42 11.05
CA THR A 48 11.92 15.39 11.70
C THR A 48 11.38 14.99 13.07
N THR A 49 10.77 15.92 13.80
CA THR A 49 10.14 15.61 15.10
C THR A 49 9.01 14.61 14.92
N ASN A 50 8.07 14.88 13.99
CA ASN A 50 6.99 13.95 13.68
C ASN A 50 7.52 12.61 13.16
N PHE A 51 8.53 12.61 12.29
CA PHE A 51 9.14 11.37 11.82
C PHE A 51 9.72 10.52 12.97
N ASN A 52 10.44 11.14 13.90
CA ASN A 52 10.99 10.45 15.06
C ASN A 52 9.88 9.92 15.97
N ASP A 53 8.86 10.73 16.25
CA ASP A 53 7.71 10.32 17.07
C ASP A 53 6.97 9.14 16.43
N LEU A 54 6.77 9.14 15.11
CA LEU A 54 6.19 8.03 14.36
C LEU A 54 7.06 6.77 14.48
N LEU A 55 8.37 6.92 14.27
CA LEU A 55 9.31 5.81 14.34
C LEU A 55 9.37 5.20 15.74
N ASP A 56 9.41 6.01 16.81
CA ASP A 56 9.44 5.54 18.19
C ASP A 56 8.20 4.72 18.57
N ASN A 57 7.04 4.99 17.94
CA ASN A 57 5.81 4.25 18.17
C ASN A 57 5.70 2.97 17.34
N ILE A 58 6.42 2.88 16.21
CA ILE A 58 6.38 1.74 15.29
C ILE A 58 7.55 0.77 15.53
N CYS A 59 8.73 1.29 15.85
CA CYS A 59 9.99 0.54 16.02
C CYS A 59 10.04 -0.20 17.36
N ILE A 60 9.07 -1.10 17.54
CA ILE A 60 8.99 -2.07 18.63
C ILE A 60 8.82 -3.48 18.03
N PRO A 61 9.06 -4.55 18.81
CA PRO A 61 8.71 -5.91 18.39
C PRO A 61 7.21 -6.02 18.12
N ARG A 62 6.86 -6.49 16.93
CA ARG A 62 5.49 -6.45 16.39
C ARG A 62 5.20 -7.63 15.47
N VAL A 63 5.63 -8.82 15.90
CA VAL A 63 5.29 -10.11 15.25
C VAL A 63 3.76 -10.27 15.22
N VAL A 64 3.22 -10.75 14.10
CA VAL A 64 1.77 -10.94 13.92
C VAL A 64 1.13 -11.68 15.11
N GLY A 65 0.02 -11.13 15.63
CA GLY A 65 -0.71 -11.70 16.75
C GLY A 65 -0.20 -11.31 18.14
N THR A 66 0.90 -10.55 18.24
CA THR A 66 1.40 -10.01 19.51
C THR A 66 0.71 -8.68 19.89
N ASP A 67 0.84 -8.28 21.16
CA ASP A 67 0.35 -6.96 21.62
C ASP A 67 1.07 -5.80 20.91
N GLY A 68 2.37 -5.95 20.61
CA GLY A 68 3.13 -4.95 19.84
C GLY A 68 2.58 -4.78 18.43
N HIS A 69 2.20 -5.89 17.78
CA HIS A 69 1.53 -5.86 16.47
C HIS A 69 0.18 -5.14 16.52
N ASN A 70 -0.66 -5.45 17.50
CA ASN A 70 -1.93 -4.74 17.72
C ASN A 70 -1.72 -3.24 17.93
N LYS A 71 -0.75 -2.87 18.78
CA LYS A 71 -0.42 -1.47 19.05
C LYS A 71 0.01 -0.72 17.78
N VAL A 72 0.88 -1.32 16.97
CA VAL A 72 1.37 -0.67 15.73
C VAL A 72 0.27 -0.59 14.68
N HIS A 73 -0.54 -1.64 14.51
CA HIS A 73 -1.71 -1.60 13.64
C HIS A 73 -2.63 -0.42 13.99
N ASP A 74 -3.06 -0.35 15.26
CA ASP A 74 -3.98 0.69 15.72
C ASP A 74 -3.34 2.08 15.62
N TYR A 75 -2.03 2.18 15.86
CA TYR A 75 -1.30 3.44 15.70
C TYR A 75 -1.35 3.93 14.24
N ILE A 76 -1.01 3.07 13.26
CA ILE A 76 -1.03 3.42 11.83
C ILE A 76 -2.43 3.85 11.39
N VAL A 77 -3.46 3.07 11.76
CA VAL A 77 -4.86 3.38 11.44
C VAL A 77 -5.25 4.76 12.01
N ASN A 78 -4.99 4.99 13.30
CA ASN A 78 -5.34 6.25 13.96
C ASN A 78 -4.61 7.46 13.37
N GLN A 79 -3.33 7.32 12.97
CA GLN A 79 -2.58 8.40 12.32
C GLN A 79 -3.25 8.82 11.00
N LEU A 80 -3.65 7.86 10.17
CA LEU A 80 -4.25 8.13 8.85
C LEU A 80 -5.68 8.64 8.96
N GLU A 81 -6.51 8.03 9.82
CA GLU A 81 -7.87 8.52 10.10
C GLU A 81 -7.84 9.93 10.71
N GLY A 82 -6.86 10.22 11.58
CA GLY A 82 -6.64 11.57 12.14
C GLY A 82 -6.29 12.64 11.08
N LEU A 83 -5.76 12.22 9.93
CA LEU A 83 -5.56 13.07 8.76
C LEU A 83 -6.81 13.19 7.87
N GLY A 84 -7.88 12.47 8.18
CA GLY A 84 -9.13 12.43 7.42
C GLY A 84 -9.10 11.43 6.26
N TRP A 85 -8.13 10.52 6.22
CA TRP A 85 -8.07 9.48 5.18
C TRP A 85 -9.11 8.39 5.48
N HIS A 86 -9.66 7.80 4.42
CA HIS A 86 -10.44 6.59 4.54
C HIS A 86 -9.50 5.40 4.71
N VAL A 87 -9.69 4.62 5.78
CA VAL A 87 -8.91 3.42 6.08
C VAL A 87 -9.82 2.18 6.02
N GLU A 88 -9.41 1.20 5.23
CA GLU A 88 -9.96 -0.15 5.19
C GLU A 88 -8.95 -1.12 5.81
N VAL A 89 -9.44 -2.06 6.63
CA VAL A 89 -8.63 -3.16 7.17
C VAL A 89 -9.06 -4.46 6.50
N ASP A 90 -8.16 -5.04 5.71
CA ASP A 90 -8.35 -6.34 5.09
C ASP A 90 -7.89 -7.45 6.05
N SER A 91 -8.85 -8.08 6.74
CA SER A 91 -8.60 -9.08 7.78
C SER A 91 -8.87 -10.50 7.28
N PHE A 92 -7.93 -11.42 7.52
CA PHE A 92 -8.08 -12.83 7.16
C PHE A 92 -7.31 -13.73 8.13
N HIS A 93 -7.59 -15.03 8.11
CA HIS A 93 -6.85 -16.02 8.89
C HIS A 93 -6.07 -16.93 7.94
N GLU A 94 -4.82 -17.23 8.28
CA GLU A 94 -4.01 -18.22 7.59
C GLU A 94 -3.16 -18.98 8.60
N ARG A 95 -2.93 -20.27 8.33
CA ARG A 95 -2.13 -21.12 9.20
C ARG A 95 -0.65 -20.92 8.90
N THR A 96 0.11 -20.63 9.93
CA THR A 96 1.56 -20.42 9.90
C THR A 96 2.31 -21.59 10.54
N PRO A 97 3.59 -21.80 10.17
CA PRO A 97 4.51 -22.58 10.97
C PRO A 97 4.63 -22.01 12.39
N ILE A 98 4.95 -22.87 13.36
CA ILE A 98 5.17 -22.53 14.78
C ILE A 98 3.92 -22.07 15.54
N PHE A 99 3.21 -21.06 15.06
CA PHE A 99 2.12 -20.39 15.79
C PHE A 99 0.72 -20.91 15.44
N GLY A 100 0.58 -21.67 14.36
CA GLY A 100 -0.73 -22.22 13.97
C GLY A 100 -1.59 -21.16 13.28
N ASP A 101 -2.87 -21.09 13.62
CA ASP A 101 -3.78 -20.14 12.96
C ASP A 101 -3.57 -18.73 13.52
N LEU A 102 -3.23 -17.77 12.64
CA LEU A 102 -3.07 -16.36 12.99
C LEU A 102 -4.01 -15.50 12.16
N GLN A 103 -4.46 -14.38 12.75
CA GLN A 103 -5.19 -13.34 12.05
C GLN A 103 -4.22 -12.28 11.52
N PHE A 104 -4.26 -12.05 10.21
CA PHE A 104 -3.52 -11.00 9.51
C PHE A 104 -4.47 -9.84 9.16
N ARG A 105 -3.92 -8.62 9.10
CA ARG A 105 -4.66 -7.38 8.87
C ARG A 105 -3.85 -6.41 8.01
N ASN A 106 -4.05 -6.42 6.69
CA ASN A 106 -3.48 -5.36 5.85
C ASN A 106 -4.23 -4.04 6.11
N ILE A 107 -3.51 -2.92 6.09
CA ILE A 107 -4.10 -1.58 6.22
C ILE A 107 -4.06 -0.90 4.86
N ILE A 108 -5.22 -0.52 4.33
CA ILE A 108 -5.36 0.19 3.06
C ILE A 108 -5.93 1.57 3.34
N ALA A 109 -5.19 2.63 3.01
CA ALA A 109 -5.61 4.00 3.25
C ALA A 109 -5.65 4.84 1.97
N THR A 110 -6.65 5.69 1.84
CA THR A 110 -6.82 6.59 0.69
C THR A 110 -7.33 7.96 1.13
N PRO A 111 -6.82 9.08 0.56
CA PRO A 111 -7.46 10.39 0.71
C PRO A 111 -8.84 10.40 0.04
N ASN A 112 -8.96 9.76 -1.13
CA ASN A 112 -10.20 9.59 -1.89
C ASN A 112 -10.43 8.12 -2.22
N SER A 113 -11.37 7.46 -1.55
CA SER A 113 -11.71 6.05 -1.82
C SER A 113 -12.48 5.82 -3.12
N LYS A 114 -12.89 6.90 -3.80
CA LYS A 114 -13.66 6.86 -5.06
C LYS A 114 -12.83 7.23 -6.29
N ALA A 115 -11.52 7.40 -6.16
CA ALA A 115 -10.68 7.66 -7.33
C ALA A 115 -10.69 6.46 -8.28
N ASP A 116 -10.65 6.72 -9.58
CA ASP A 116 -10.68 5.68 -10.60
C ASP A 116 -9.41 4.84 -10.54
N ARG A 117 -8.26 5.52 -10.35
CA ARG A 117 -6.92 4.96 -10.36
C ARG A 117 -6.09 5.43 -9.16
N TYR A 118 -5.08 4.65 -8.80
CA TYR A 118 -4.22 4.95 -7.65
C TYR A 118 -2.73 4.80 -7.97
N LEU A 119 -1.95 5.83 -7.62
CA LEU A 119 -0.53 5.65 -7.31
C LEU A 119 -0.45 5.03 -5.91
N THR A 120 0.05 3.79 -5.84
CA THR A 120 0.05 3.04 -4.58
C THR A 120 1.45 3.04 -3.98
N LEU A 121 1.59 3.59 -2.78
CA LEU A 121 2.82 3.48 -1.97
C LEU A 121 2.61 2.38 -0.92
N SER A 122 3.62 1.56 -0.67
CA SER A 122 3.47 0.45 0.27
C SER A 122 4.74 0.13 1.04
N CYS A 123 4.56 -0.56 2.16
CA CYS A 123 5.58 -1.26 2.92
C CYS A 123 4.89 -2.38 3.72
N HIS A 124 5.63 -3.16 4.50
CA HIS A 124 5.04 -4.05 5.49
C HIS A 124 5.22 -3.47 6.90
N TYR A 125 4.29 -3.78 7.81
CA TYR A 125 4.34 -3.24 9.18
C TYR A 125 4.61 -4.30 10.25
N ASP A 126 4.59 -5.59 9.91
CA ASP A 126 5.02 -6.64 10.83
C ASP A 126 6.54 -6.56 11.08
N SER A 127 7.01 -7.29 12.10
CA SER A 127 8.43 -7.55 12.30
C SER A 127 8.66 -9.05 12.34
N LYS A 128 9.81 -9.48 11.83
CA LYS A 128 10.19 -10.89 11.81
C LYS A 128 10.20 -11.51 13.20
N TYR A 129 9.68 -12.73 13.29
CA TYR A 129 9.84 -13.56 14.49
C TYR A 129 11.25 -14.15 14.57
N PHE A 130 11.90 -13.97 15.71
CA PHE A 130 13.07 -14.71 16.12
C PHE A 130 12.80 -15.34 17.48
N LYS A 131 13.20 -16.60 17.66
CA LYS A 131 12.96 -17.34 18.90
C LYS A 131 13.86 -16.85 20.04
N GLU A 132 15.03 -16.36 19.71
CA GLU A 132 16.11 -16.07 20.66
C GLU A 132 16.12 -14.61 21.14
N PHE A 133 15.50 -13.69 20.40
CA PHE A 133 15.53 -12.27 20.71
C PHE A 133 14.34 -11.51 20.11
N ASP A 134 14.04 -10.36 20.71
CA ASP A 134 13.07 -9.42 20.20
C ASP A 134 13.69 -8.62 19.04
N PHE A 135 13.13 -8.75 17.84
CA PHE A 135 13.56 -8.02 16.67
C PHE A 135 12.61 -6.87 16.35
N GLU A 136 13.14 -5.65 16.35
CA GLU A 136 12.37 -4.45 16.07
C GLU A 136 12.24 -4.15 14.58
N GLY A 137 13.10 -4.68 13.71
CA GLY A 137 13.01 -4.41 12.27
C GLY A 137 12.99 -2.91 11.93
N ALA A 138 13.99 -2.16 12.40
CA ALA A 138 14.03 -0.70 12.24
C ALA A 138 13.97 -0.30 10.75
N THR A 139 14.86 -0.85 9.92
CA THR A 139 14.82 -0.63 8.47
C THR A 139 13.78 -1.49 7.75
N ASP A 140 13.21 -2.46 8.47
CA ASP A 140 12.55 -3.66 7.95
C ASP A 140 11.25 -3.96 8.72
N SER A 141 10.18 -3.17 8.56
CA SER A 141 10.07 -1.94 7.76
C SER A 141 9.50 -0.77 8.58
N ALA A 142 9.99 -0.57 9.83
CA ALA A 142 9.52 0.53 10.68
C ALA A 142 9.81 1.93 10.08
N VAL A 143 11.01 2.14 9.52
CA VAL A 143 11.38 3.38 8.81
C VAL A 143 10.51 3.61 7.58
N PRO A 144 10.32 2.63 6.65
CA PRO A 144 9.32 2.74 5.59
C PRO A 144 7.91 3.14 6.08
N CYS A 145 7.41 2.51 7.14
CA CYS A 145 6.11 2.86 7.72
C CYS A 145 6.06 4.34 8.17
N ALA A 146 7.07 4.77 8.93
CA ALA A 146 7.18 6.14 9.42
C ALA A 146 7.36 7.15 8.26
N LEU A 147 8.06 6.78 7.18
CA LEU A 147 8.19 7.62 5.99
C LEU A 147 6.84 7.89 5.33
N LEU A 148 6.01 6.85 5.14
CA LEU A 148 4.69 7.01 4.53
C LEU A 148 3.77 7.87 5.39
N LEU A 149 3.71 7.61 6.71
CA LEU A 149 2.89 8.41 7.63
C LEU A 149 3.37 9.86 7.72
N ASN A 150 4.67 10.08 7.75
CA ASN A 150 5.23 11.43 7.75
C ASN A 150 4.96 12.15 6.43
N LEU A 151 5.00 11.44 5.29
CA LEU A 151 4.65 12.00 3.98
C LEU A 151 3.18 12.48 3.96
N ALA A 152 2.24 11.66 4.42
CA ALA A 152 0.84 12.06 4.55
C ALA A 152 0.66 13.28 5.47
N THR A 153 1.47 13.39 6.52
CA THR A 153 1.44 14.52 7.45
C THR A 153 1.98 15.81 6.83
N VAL A 154 3.20 15.78 6.29
CA VAL A 154 3.87 16.99 5.76
C VAL A 154 3.24 17.48 4.47
N MET A 155 2.61 16.60 3.70
CA MET A 155 1.89 16.93 2.46
C MET A 155 0.37 17.09 2.67
N LYS A 156 -0.11 17.17 3.92
CA LYS A 156 -1.55 17.20 4.21
C LYS A 156 -2.32 18.23 3.39
N LYS A 157 -1.73 19.40 3.15
CA LYS A 157 -2.38 20.47 2.39
C LYS A 157 -2.48 20.12 0.90
N GLU A 158 -1.41 19.58 0.34
CA GLU A 158 -1.30 19.19 -1.07
C GLU A 158 -2.19 17.99 -1.38
N LEU A 159 -2.39 17.12 -0.40
CA LEU A 159 -3.22 15.91 -0.51
C LEU A 159 -4.69 16.13 -0.09
N ALA A 160 -5.06 17.35 0.33
CA ALA A 160 -6.43 17.67 0.70
C ALA A 160 -7.37 17.77 -0.51
N GLU A 161 -6.83 18.10 -1.68
CA GLU A 161 -7.59 18.12 -2.93
C GLU A 161 -7.75 16.69 -3.47
N GLN A 162 -8.90 16.08 -3.15
CA GLN A 162 -9.27 14.76 -3.68
C GLN A 162 -9.41 14.81 -5.21
N ARG A 163 -8.79 13.84 -5.88
CA ARG A 163 -8.80 13.73 -7.34
C ARG A 163 -9.62 12.51 -7.74
N ASN A 164 -10.53 12.68 -8.69
CA ASN A 164 -11.37 11.55 -9.14
C ASN A 164 -10.65 10.65 -10.14
N ASP A 165 -9.70 11.17 -10.93
CA ASP A 165 -8.97 10.38 -11.92
C ASP A 165 -7.88 9.52 -11.25
N VAL A 166 -6.78 10.14 -10.82
CA VAL A 166 -5.68 9.47 -10.10
C VAL A 166 -5.51 10.11 -8.73
N ASP A 167 -5.52 9.31 -7.69
CA ASP A 167 -5.22 9.72 -6.31
C ASP A 167 -4.18 8.78 -5.67
N LEU A 168 -3.84 9.00 -4.40
CA LEU A 168 -2.91 8.16 -3.63
C LEU A 168 -3.62 7.02 -2.92
N LYS A 169 -2.92 5.88 -2.81
CA LYS A 169 -3.27 4.78 -1.93
C LYS A 169 -2.04 4.35 -1.14
N PHE A 170 -2.18 4.20 0.16
CA PHE A 170 -1.17 3.55 0.98
C PHE A 170 -1.61 2.14 1.32
N ILE A 171 -0.67 1.20 1.27
CA ILE A 171 -0.89 -0.17 1.74
C ILE A 171 0.23 -0.54 2.72
N PHE A 172 -0.14 -0.87 3.94
CA PHE A 172 0.75 -1.47 4.93
C PHE A 172 0.40 -2.96 4.99
N PHE A 173 1.23 -3.79 4.36
CA PHE A 173 1.06 -5.23 4.33
C PHE A 173 1.34 -5.84 5.70
N ASP A 174 0.57 -6.88 6.04
CA ASP A 174 0.80 -7.69 7.22
C ASP A 174 1.42 -9.05 6.86
N GLY A 175 2.23 -9.59 7.76
CA GLY A 175 2.88 -10.89 7.56
C GLY A 175 3.68 -10.96 6.26
N GLU A 176 4.55 -9.99 6.00
CA GLU A 176 5.56 -10.13 4.95
C GLU A 176 6.50 -11.28 5.30
N GLU A 177 6.87 -11.34 6.57
CA GLU A 177 7.95 -12.18 7.05
C GLU A 177 7.56 -13.64 7.18
N ALA A 178 8.54 -14.50 6.94
CA ALA A 178 8.43 -15.92 7.26
C ALA A 178 8.48 -16.15 8.77
N PHE A 179 7.65 -17.07 9.29
CA PHE A 179 7.66 -17.47 10.69
C PHE A 179 8.70 -18.56 10.98
N GLU A 180 9.07 -19.38 9.99
CA GLU A 180 10.11 -20.40 10.14
C GLU A 180 11.10 -20.37 8.96
N HIS A 181 10.62 -20.60 7.73
CA HIS A 181 11.47 -20.70 6.54
C HIS A 181 10.81 -20.01 5.35
N TRP A 182 11.47 -18.98 4.83
CA TRP A 182 10.98 -18.24 3.67
C TRP A 182 10.67 -19.16 2.49
N GLY A 183 9.44 -19.10 2.01
CA GLY A 183 9.00 -19.88 0.86
C GLY A 183 7.54 -19.62 0.48
N PRO A 184 7.02 -20.26 -0.57
CA PRO A 184 5.73 -19.92 -1.16
C PRO A 184 4.51 -20.01 -0.24
N ARG A 185 4.65 -20.65 0.93
CA ARG A 185 3.60 -20.84 1.93
C ARG A 185 3.99 -20.31 3.32
N ASP A 186 5.15 -19.70 3.44
CA ASP A 186 5.63 -19.08 4.67
C ASP A 186 6.38 -17.79 4.32
N SER A 187 5.64 -16.88 3.67
CA SER A 187 6.00 -15.50 3.41
C SER A 187 4.83 -14.76 2.78
N ILE A 188 4.91 -13.44 2.77
CA ILE A 188 4.07 -12.49 2.03
C ILE A 188 2.57 -12.81 2.14
N TYR A 189 2.13 -13.18 3.34
CA TYR A 189 0.77 -13.61 3.66
C TYR A 189 -0.24 -12.53 3.26
N GLY A 190 -0.05 -11.31 3.77
CA GLY A 190 -0.91 -10.17 3.48
C GLY A 190 -0.95 -9.79 2.02
N ALA A 191 0.22 -9.76 1.36
CA ALA A 191 0.31 -9.40 -0.05
C ALA A 191 -0.34 -10.45 -0.97
N ARG A 192 -0.13 -11.75 -0.71
CA ARG A 192 -0.80 -12.83 -1.45
C ARG A 192 -2.31 -12.74 -1.33
N HIS A 193 -2.82 -12.55 -0.10
CA HIS A 193 -4.24 -12.41 0.15
C HIS A 193 -4.83 -11.20 -0.58
N LEU A 194 -4.23 -10.02 -0.39
CA LEU A 194 -4.75 -8.77 -0.94
C LEU A 194 -4.69 -8.75 -2.47
N ALA A 195 -3.62 -9.26 -3.08
CA ALA A 195 -3.53 -9.36 -4.53
C ALA A 195 -4.63 -10.26 -5.10
N ALA A 196 -4.88 -11.42 -4.48
CA ALA A 196 -5.96 -12.33 -4.90
C ALA A 196 -7.35 -11.68 -4.71
N LYS A 197 -7.57 -10.99 -3.59
CA LYS A 197 -8.80 -10.21 -3.34
C LYS A 197 -8.99 -9.15 -4.43
N TYR A 198 -7.97 -8.35 -4.71
CA TYR A 198 -8.03 -7.27 -5.68
C TYR A 198 -8.21 -7.73 -7.13
N GLU A 199 -7.71 -8.91 -7.50
CA GLU A 199 -7.97 -9.51 -8.81
C GLU A 199 -9.44 -9.94 -8.98
N ASN A 200 -10.12 -10.27 -7.87
CA ASN A 200 -11.50 -10.76 -7.89
C ASN A 200 -12.55 -9.68 -7.56
N GLU A 201 -12.14 -8.54 -6.99
CA GLU A 201 -13.02 -7.41 -6.70
C GLU A 201 -13.13 -6.47 -7.90
N PHE A 202 -14.34 -6.35 -8.43
CA PHE A 202 -14.63 -5.61 -9.65
C PHE A 202 -15.42 -4.33 -9.38
N GLU A 203 -14.87 -3.17 -9.76
CA GLU A 203 -15.57 -1.89 -9.73
C GLU A 203 -16.41 -1.75 -11.00
N LYS A 204 -17.72 -1.97 -10.86
CA LYS A 204 -18.66 -2.01 -11.98
C LYS A 204 -18.73 -0.70 -12.74
N SER A 205 -18.58 0.46 -12.07
CA SER A 205 -18.64 1.76 -12.75
C SER A 205 -17.43 1.98 -13.67
N LEU A 206 -16.29 1.38 -13.34
CA LEU A 206 -15.04 1.51 -14.08
C LEU A 206 -14.79 0.32 -15.01
N GLY A 207 -15.55 -0.76 -14.87
CA GLY A 207 -15.33 -1.98 -15.63
C GLY A 207 -13.94 -2.58 -15.39
N ALA A 208 -13.36 -2.38 -14.21
CA ALA A 208 -11.99 -2.76 -13.88
C ALA A 208 -11.92 -3.40 -12.48
N THR A 209 -10.97 -4.31 -12.28
CA THR A 209 -10.65 -4.88 -10.97
C THR A 209 -9.90 -3.88 -10.10
N ASN A 210 -9.89 -4.08 -8.78
CA ASN A 210 -9.06 -3.26 -7.89
C ASN A 210 -7.56 -3.36 -8.22
N LEU A 211 -7.11 -4.49 -8.78
CA LEU A 211 -5.74 -4.65 -9.24
C LEU A 211 -5.44 -3.78 -10.48
N GLU A 212 -6.36 -3.74 -11.46
CA GLU A 212 -6.20 -2.93 -12.68
C GLU A 212 -6.21 -1.42 -12.40
N ARG A 213 -6.80 -1.00 -11.28
CA ARG A 213 -6.83 0.40 -10.82
C ARG A 213 -5.51 0.87 -10.19
N ILE A 214 -4.52 -0.01 -10.01
CA ILE A 214 -3.19 0.37 -9.52
C ILE A 214 -2.34 0.80 -10.72
N ASP A 215 -1.98 2.08 -10.78
CA ASP A 215 -1.14 2.62 -11.85
C ASP A 215 0.30 2.14 -11.70
N VAL A 216 0.84 2.26 -10.47
CA VAL A 216 2.14 1.72 -10.04
C VAL A 216 2.07 1.37 -8.55
N LEU A 217 2.71 0.27 -8.18
CA LEU A 217 3.02 -0.09 -6.79
C LEU A 217 4.46 0.28 -6.47
N VAL A 218 4.65 1.29 -5.61
CA VAL A 218 5.95 1.72 -5.10
C VAL A 218 6.13 1.11 -3.70
N LEU A 219 6.87 0.00 -3.65
CA LEU A 219 7.16 -0.72 -2.41
C LEU A 219 8.45 -0.19 -1.77
N LEU A 220 8.34 0.31 -0.54
CA LEU A 220 9.45 0.76 0.29
C LEU A 220 9.80 -0.36 1.27
N ASP A 221 11.06 -0.78 1.22
CA ASP A 221 11.59 -1.85 2.06
C ASP A 221 13.10 -1.64 2.27
N LEU A 222 13.60 -2.09 3.42
CA LEU A 222 15.01 -2.01 3.83
C LEU A 222 15.61 -0.59 3.74
N LEU A 223 14.86 0.41 4.18
CA LEU A 223 15.27 1.82 4.17
C LEU A 223 15.73 2.30 5.55
N GLY A 224 16.78 3.13 5.59
CA GLY A 224 17.28 3.79 6.81
C GLY A 224 18.78 3.59 7.07
N ALA A 225 19.39 2.58 6.45
CA ALA A 225 20.84 2.39 6.49
C ALA A 225 21.59 3.45 5.65
N PRO A 226 22.85 3.78 5.99
CA PRO A 226 23.64 4.74 5.23
C PRO A 226 24.02 4.20 3.84
N ASN A 227 24.09 5.10 2.86
CA ASN A 227 24.53 4.82 1.48
C ASN A 227 23.71 3.75 0.73
N PRO A 228 22.36 3.81 0.73
CA PRO A 228 21.55 2.86 -0.03
C PRO A 228 21.81 3.00 -1.53
N ARG A 229 21.65 1.90 -2.27
CA ARG A 229 21.71 1.88 -3.73
C ARG A 229 20.43 1.27 -4.28
N PHE A 230 19.69 2.06 -5.05
CA PHE A 230 18.51 1.59 -5.75
C PHE A 230 18.86 1.24 -7.20
N VAL A 231 18.26 0.19 -7.72
CA VAL A 231 18.37 -0.21 -9.13
C VAL A 231 17.00 -0.26 -9.76
N SER A 232 16.92 0.04 -11.06
CA SER A 232 15.68 -0.10 -11.81
C SER A 232 15.47 -1.58 -12.15
N TYR A 233 14.52 -2.23 -11.47
CA TYR A 233 14.22 -3.65 -11.68
C TYR A 233 13.31 -3.89 -12.90
N PHE A 234 12.37 -2.98 -13.16
CA PHE A 234 11.35 -3.15 -14.20
C PHE A 234 11.39 -2.00 -15.19
N ARG A 235 11.32 -2.31 -16.49
CA ARG A 235 11.32 -1.29 -17.56
C ARG A 235 9.99 -0.55 -17.63
N ASP A 236 8.89 -1.23 -17.33
CA ASP A 236 7.54 -0.72 -17.51
C ASP A 236 7.21 0.41 -16.52
N THR A 237 7.95 0.51 -15.41
CA THR A 237 7.81 1.57 -14.40
C THR A 237 8.76 2.75 -14.64
N ALA A 238 9.66 2.70 -15.64
CA ALA A 238 10.72 3.70 -15.81
C ALA A 238 10.23 5.12 -16.14
N LYS A 239 8.97 5.26 -16.58
CA LYS A 239 8.34 6.54 -16.92
C LYS A 239 7.58 7.19 -15.75
N TRP A 240 7.40 6.45 -14.66
CA TRP A 240 6.62 6.85 -13.48
C TRP A 240 7.51 7.43 -12.39
#